data_AF-A0A3N6RVX0-F1
#
_entry.id   AF-A0A3N6RVX0-F1
#
_cell.length_a   1.000
_cell.length_b   1.000
_cell.length_c   1.000
_cell.angle_alpha   90.00
_cell.angle_beta   90.00
_cell.angle_gamma   90.00
#
_symmetry.space_group_name_H-M   'P 1'
#
loop_
_entity.id
_entity.type
_entity.pdbx_description
1 polymer ?
#
loop_
_entity_poly.entity_id
_entity_poly.type
_entity_poly.pdbx_seq_one_letter_code
_entity_poly.pdbx_strand_id
1 'polypeptide(L)'
;MANANSNTLAHPKFIWRFHSPRTNQRITIIASTEAEARSRLSNPAYLFSARIRITEGVYQVLAHLHLSGGEGCSFLLPDLFADHQQAEHLASAAAFNFSFLGHTGKVTCEVVEVCHA
;
A
#
# COMPACT_ATOMS: atom_id res chain seq x y z
N MET A 1 15.69 -15.56 -41.81
CA MET A 1 14.31 -15.71 -41.32
C MET A 1 14.28 -15.24 -39.88
N ALA A 2 13.60 -14.12 -39.63
CA ALA A 2 13.44 -13.58 -38.29
C ALA A 2 12.43 -14.42 -37.50
N ASN A 3 12.66 -14.63 -36.21
CA ASN A 3 11.55 -14.51 -35.27
C ASN A 3 12.04 -13.97 -33.93
N ALA A 4 11.62 -12.75 -33.65
CA ALA A 4 11.94 -11.98 -32.47
C ALA A 4 11.07 -12.48 -31.30
N ASN A 5 11.69 -13.22 -30.37
CA ASN A 5 11.15 -13.32 -29.02
C ASN A 5 11.74 -12.19 -28.19
N SER A 6 11.46 -10.95 -28.58
CA SER A 6 11.49 -9.82 -27.67
C SER A 6 10.39 -10.08 -26.65
N ASN A 7 10.76 -10.82 -25.60
CA ASN A 7 10.05 -10.88 -24.34
C ASN A 7 9.58 -9.46 -24.06
N THR A 8 8.28 -9.22 -24.12
CA THR A 8 7.67 -7.92 -23.85
C THR A 8 8.24 -7.47 -22.52
N LEU A 9 9.20 -6.56 -22.57
CA LEU A 9 9.83 -5.98 -21.39
C LEU A 9 8.71 -5.21 -20.73
N ALA A 10 7.97 -5.88 -19.83
CA ALA A 10 6.94 -5.24 -19.03
C ALA A 10 7.64 -4.05 -18.40
N HIS A 11 7.19 -2.84 -18.74
CA HIS A 11 7.83 -1.63 -18.28
C HIS A 11 7.95 -1.73 -16.76
N PRO A 12 9.12 -1.38 -16.18
CA PRO A 12 9.30 -1.50 -14.75
C PRO A 12 8.17 -0.72 -14.06
N LYS A 13 7.36 -1.41 -13.26
CA LYS A 13 6.33 -0.77 -12.44
C LYS A 13 7.01 -0.13 -11.23
N PHE A 14 6.51 1.02 -10.81
CA PHE A 14 6.98 1.74 -9.63
C PHE A 14 5.81 1.99 -8.68
N ILE A 15 6.12 2.04 -7.37
CA ILE A 15 5.23 2.67 -6.39
C ILE A 15 5.53 4.17 -6.41
N TRP A 16 4.55 4.95 -6.85
CA TRP A 16 4.56 6.40 -6.83
C TRP A 16 3.84 6.87 -5.57
N ARG A 17 4.59 7.53 -4.68
CA ARG A 17 4.04 8.09 -3.45
C ARG A 17 3.81 9.59 -3.62
N PHE A 18 2.61 10.02 -3.29
CA PHE A 18 2.25 11.42 -3.22
C PHE A 18 1.73 11.80 -1.84
N HIS A 19 1.85 13.07 -1.50
CA HIS A 19 1.46 13.63 -0.22
C HIS A 19 0.58 14.87 -0.41
N SER A 20 -0.54 14.91 0.31
CA SER A 20 -1.38 16.10 0.42
C SER A 20 -0.96 16.95 1.63
N PRO A 21 -0.36 18.13 1.42
CA PRO A 21 0.05 19.00 2.53
C PRO A 21 -1.14 19.54 3.32
N ARG A 22 -2.34 19.57 2.73
CA ARG A 22 -3.56 20.07 3.38
C ARG A 22 -4.17 19.09 4.39
N THR A 23 -4.07 17.79 4.11
CA THR A 23 -4.72 16.74 4.93
C THR A 23 -3.72 15.87 5.69
N ASN A 24 -2.43 16.11 5.47
CA ASN A 24 -1.34 15.23 5.89
C ASN A 24 -1.46 13.77 5.40
N GLN A 25 -2.30 13.50 4.40
CA GLN A 25 -2.49 12.17 3.85
C GLN A 25 -1.40 11.81 2.84
N ARG A 26 -1.11 10.52 2.76
CA ARG A 26 -0.26 9.91 1.75
C ARG A 26 -1.10 8.97 0.90
N ILE A 27 -0.79 8.94 -0.39
CA ILE A 27 -1.37 7.98 -1.33
C ILE A 27 -0.24 7.35 -2.14
N THR A 28 -0.37 6.05 -2.38
CA THR A 28 0.57 5.29 -3.20
C THR A 28 -0.17 4.73 -4.42
N ILE A 29 0.48 4.79 -5.58
CA ILE A 29 -0.09 4.35 -6.85
C ILE A 29 0.95 3.54 -7.61
N ILE A 30 0.54 2.42 -8.18
CA ILE A 30 1.42 1.59 -8.98
C ILE A 30 1.21 1.86 -10.45
N ALA A 31 2.27 2.33 -11.10
CA ALA A 31 2.27 2.74 -12.49
C ALA A 31 3.68 2.67 -13.06
N SER A 32 3.78 2.57 -14.39
CA SER A 32 5.07 2.53 -15.09
C SER A 32 5.68 3.93 -15.21
N THR A 33 4.85 4.97 -15.20
CA THR A 33 5.28 6.38 -15.36
C THR A 33 4.61 7.30 -14.35
N GLU A 34 5.20 8.47 -14.10
CA GLU A 34 4.60 9.47 -13.22
C GLU A 34 3.29 10.00 -13.81
N ALA A 35 3.23 10.19 -15.13
CA ALA A 35 2.04 10.69 -15.81
C ALA A 35 0.85 9.73 -15.62
N GLU A 36 1.10 8.42 -15.75
CA GLU A 36 0.10 7.39 -15.45
C GLU A 36 -0.27 7.35 -13.97
N ALA A 37 0.70 7.53 -13.06
CA ALA A 37 0.38 7.62 -11.64
C ALA A 37 -0.50 8.83 -11.32
N ARG A 38 -0.20 9.98 -11.93
CA ARG A 38 -0.95 11.23 -11.73
C ARG A 38 -2.35 11.19 -12.35
N SER A 39 -2.56 10.48 -13.45
CA SER A 39 -3.91 10.34 -14.03
C SER A 39 -4.86 9.56 -13.13
N ARG A 40 -4.32 8.75 -12.21
CA ARG A 40 -5.09 8.00 -11.20
C ARG A 40 -5.27 8.78 -9.89
N LEU A 41 -4.65 9.95 -9.72
CA LEU A 41 -4.89 10.80 -8.57
C LEU A 41 -6.22 11.53 -8.73
N SER A 42 -7.09 11.42 -7.73
CA SER A 42 -8.34 12.19 -7.66
C SER A 42 -8.10 13.69 -7.48
N ASN A 43 -6.95 14.07 -6.93
CA ASN A 43 -6.58 15.46 -6.68
C ASN A 43 -5.18 15.77 -7.21
N PRO A 44 -5.03 16.64 -8.21
CA PRO A 44 -3.74 16.96 -8.82
C PRO A 44 -2.83 17.79 -7.91
N ALA A 45 -3.35 18.37 -6.82
CA ALA A 45 -2.56 19.16 -5.86
C ALA A 45 -1.70 18.30 -4.92
N TYR A 46 -1.79 16.97 -5.02
CA TYR A 46 -0.88 16.07 -4.32
C TYR A 46 0.55 16.24 -4.83
N LEU A 47 1.46 16.46 -3.90
CA LEU A 47 2.87 16.68 -4.19
C LEU A 47 3.56 15.33 -4.33
N PHE A 48 4.45 15.21 -5.31
CA PHE A 48 5.31 14.04 -5.43
C PHE A 48 6.19 13.93 -4.18
N SER A 49 6.26 12.73 -3.61
CA SER A 49 7.04 12.44 -2.41
C SER A 49 8.17 11.45 -2.69
N ALA A 50 7.87 10.35 -3.39
CA ALA A 50 8.88 9.33 -3.68
C ALA A 50 8.49 8.45 -4.88
N ARG A 51 9.50 7.87 -5.51
CA ARG A 51 9.38 6.82 -6.53
C ARG A 51 10.20 5.62 -6.09
N ILE A 52 9.54 4.48 -5.91
CA ILE A 52 10.17 3.25 -5.42
C ILE A 52 10.06 2.20 -6.52
N ARG A 53 11.17 1.58 -6.90
CA ARG A 53 11.21 0.54 -7.92
C ARG A 53 10.69 -0.77 -7.33
N ILE A 54 9.78 -1.43 -8.04
CA ILE A 54 9.30 -2.77 -7.69
C ILE A 54 10.28 -3.78 -8.29
N THR A 55 10.80 -4.68 -7.45
CA THR A 55 11.78 -5.70 -7.87
C THR A 55 11.25 -7.12 -7.76
N GLU A 56 10.51 -7.44 -6.70
CA GLU A 56 10.00 -8.79 -6.43
C GLU A 56 8.48 -8.79 -6.37
N GLY A 57 7.93 -8.01 -5.45
CA GLY A 57 6.49 -7.89 -5.25
C GLY A 57 6.14 -6.54 -4.65
N VAL A 58 4.85 -6.38 -4.36
CA VAL A 58 4.33 -5.24 -3.63
C VAL A 58 3.56 -5.76 -2.44
N TYR A 59 3.83 -5.19 -1.29
CA TYR A 59 3.29 -5.61 -0.02
C TYR A 59 2.46 -4.48 0.58
N GLN A 60 1.35 -4.85 1.21
CA GLN A 60 0.47 -3.95 1.92
C GLN A 60 0.11 -4.56 3.26
N VAL A 61 -0.17 -3.72 4.25
CA VAL A 61 -0.60 -4.18 5.57
C VAL A 61 -2.12 -4.25 5.60
N LEU A 62 -2.66 -5.44 5.90
CA LEU A 62 -4.06 -5.65 6.21
C LEU A 62 -4.24 -5.61 7.73
N ALA A 63 -5.07 -4.69 8.21
CA ALA A 63 -5.43 -4.59 9.62
C ALA A 63 -6.77 -5.27 9.87
N HIS A 64 -6.84 -6.05 10.93
CA HIS A 64 -8.04 -6.72 11.41
C HIS A 64 -8.43 -6.15 12.78
N LEU A 65 -9.59 -5.52 12.82
CA LEU A 65 -10.23 -5.07 14.05
C LEU A 65 -11.06 -6.21 14.63
N HIS A 66 -10.79 -6.57 15.87
CA HIS A 66 -11.54 -7.56 16.63
C HIS A 66 -12.14 -6.88 17.86
N LEU A 67 -13.46 -6.80 17.94
CA LEU A 67 -14.17 -6.32 19.13
C LEU A 67 -14.47 -7.50 20.06
N SER A 68 -14.41 -7.29 21.37
CA SER A 68 -14.72 -8.32 22.36
C SER A 68 -16.18 -8.82 22.29
N GLY A 69 -17.07 -8.05 21.65
CA GLY A 69 -18.45 -8.46 21.35
C GLY A 69 -18.58 -9.45 20.18
N GLY A 70 -17.48 -9.85 19.54
CA GLY A 70 -17.45 -10.80 18.42
C GLY A 70 -17.57 -10.17 17.03
N GLU A 71 -17.89 -8.89 16.95
CA GLU A 71 -17.84 -8.13 15.69
C GLU A 71 -16.40 -7.79 15.29
N GLY A 72 -16.17 -7.65 13.98
CA GLY A 72 -14.87 -7.28 13.47
C GLY A 72 -14.93 -6.80 12.02
N CYS A 73 -13.88 -6.12 11.60
CA CYS A 73 -13.71 -5.70 10.22
C CYS A 73 -12.24 -5.75 9.82
N SER A 74 -11.97 -5.82 8.52
CA SER A 74 -10.62 -5.80 7.99
C SER A 74 -10.49 -4.68 6.98
N PHE A 75 -9.36 -3.99 6.97
CA PHE A 75 -9.10 -2.88 6.06
C PHE A 75 -7.60 -2.76 5.75
N LEU A 76 -7.29 -2.36 4.52
CA LEU A 76 -5.91 -2.17 4.08
C LEU A 76 -5.40 -0.81 4.52
N LEU A 77 -4.18 -0.76 5.05
CA LEU A 77 -3.47 0.48 5.30
C LEU A 77 -3.02 1.11 3.97
N PRO A 78 -2.96 2.45 3.86
CA PRO A 78 -2.76 3.13 2.56
C PRO A 78 -1.34 3.02 1.98
N ASP A 79 -0.36 2.60 2.78
CA ASP A 79 1.03 2.50 2.36
C ASP A 79 1.31 1.17 1.64
N LEU A 80 1.97 1.26 0.49
CA LEU A 80 2.49 0.14 -0.28
C LEU A 80 4.01 0.09 -0.17
N PHE A 81 4.55 -1.12 -0.10
CA PHE A 81 5.97 -1.40 0.08
C PHE A 81 6.49 -2.28 -1.04
N ALA A 82 7.69 -2.01 -1.53
CA ALA A 82 8.41 -2.92 -2.43
C ALA A 82 9.28 -3.94 -1.65
N ASP A 83 9.36 -3.78 -0.33
CA ASP A 83 10.16 -4.60 0.58
C ASP A 83 9.24 -5.19 1.65
N HIS A 84 9.18 -6.52 1.69
CA HIS A 84 8.34 -7.27 2.63
C HIS A 84 8.71 -6.95 4.08
N GLN A 85 10.00 -6.79 4.39
CA GLN A 85 10.47 -6.55 5.76
C GLN A 85 10.00 -5.17 6.27
N GLN A 86 9.91 -4.17 5.38
CA GLN A 86 9.37 -2.86 5.76
C GLN A 86 7.86 -2.93 6.04
N ALA A 87 7.11 -3.71 5.26
CA ALA A 87 5.69 -3.94 5.53
C ALA A 87 5.49 -4.68 6.88
N GLU A 88 6.31 -5.69 7.18
CA GLU A 88 6.26 -6.42 8.45
C GLU A 88 6.58 -5.53 9.66
N HIS A 89 7.55 -4.62 9.51
CA HIS A 89 7.86 -3.65 10.56
C HIS A 89 6.67 -2.74 10.85
N LEU A 90 5.98 -2.25 9.80
CA LEU A 90 4.76 -1.46 9.98
C LEU A 90 3.63 -2.30 10.60
N ALA A 91 3.40 -3.52 10.12
CA ALA A 91 2.36 -4.41 10.66
C ALA A 91 2.56 -4.65 12.16
N SER A 92 3.80 -4.92 12.57
CA SER A 92 4.17 -5.11 13.98
C SER A 92 3.93 -3.85 14.82
N ALA A 93 4.25 -2.67 14.28
CA ALA A 93 4.05 -1.40 14.97
C ALA A 93 2.58 -0.93 15.02
N ALA A 94 1.75 -1.37 14.07
CA ALA A 94 0.36 -0.99 13.94
C ALA A 94 -0.61 -1.88 14.71
N ALA A 95 -0.15 -3.03 15.22
CA ALA A 95 -0.96 -3.91 16.07
C ALA A 95 -1.04 -3.37 17.50
N PHE A 96 -2.24 -3.26 18.06
CA PHE A 96 -2.44 -2.77 19.43
C PHE A 96 -3.76 -3.28 20.04
N ASN A 97 -3.82 -3.28 21.37
CA ASN A 97 -5.07 -3.49 22.11
C ASN A 97 -5.67 -2.12 22.47
N PHE A 98 -7.00 -2.03 22.50
CA PHE A 98 -7.70 -0.81 22.91
C PHE A 98 -8.84 -1.09 23.87
N SER A 99 -9.17 -0.07 24.65
CA SER A 99 -10.30 -0.06 25.57
C SER A 99 -10.79 1.37 25.73
N PHE A 100 -11.99 1.67 25.21
CA PHE A 100 -12.63 2.98 25.37
C PHE A 100 -14.16 2.86 25.37
N LEU A 101 -14.84 3.62 26.24
CA LEU A 101 -16.31 3.76 26.26
C LEU A 101 -17.11 2.44 26.12
N GLY A 102 -16.71 1.39 26.86
CA GLY A 102 -17.39 0.09 26.80
C GLY A 102 -17.04 -0.78 25.60
N HIS A 103 -16.22 -0.28 24.67
CA HIS A 103 -15.63 -1.06 23.59
C HIS A 103 -14.22 -1.50 23.98
N THR A 104 -13.99 -2.80 23.98
CA THR A 104 -12.67 -3.40 24.12
C THR A 104 -12.39 -4.26 22.91
N GLY A 105 -11.13 -4.38 22.56
CA GLY A 105 -10.73 -5.15 21.40
C GLY A 105 -9.26 -5.07 21.11
N LYS A 106 -8.90 -5.61 19.95
CA LYS A 106 -7.53 -5.60 19.44
C LYS A 106 -7.51 -5.35 17.94
N VAL A 107 -6.44 -4.73 17.49
CA VAL A 107 -6.05 -4.67 16.10
C VAL A 107 -4.88 -5.62 15.91
N THR A 108 -5.03 -6.58 15.01
CA THR A 108 -3.93 -7.42 14.51
C THR A 108 -3.64 -7.04 13.07
N CYS A 109 -2.39 -7.18 12.64
CA CYS A 109 -2.00 -6.85 11.28
C CYS A 109 -1.30 -8.04 10.63
N GLU A 110 -1.51 -8.21 9.33
CA GLU A 110 -0.76 -9.14 8.49
C GLU A 110 -0.27 -8.42 7.23
N VAL A 111 0.80 -8.94 6.63
CA VAL A 111 1.31 -8.46 5.35
C VAL A 111 0.71 -9.31 4.24
N VAL A 112 0.15 -8.63 3.24
CA VAL A 112 -0.40 -9.26 2.04
C VAL A 112 0.36 -8.79 0.81
N GLU A 113 0.63 -9.71 -0.11
CA GLU A 113 1.14 -9.36 -1.43
C GLU A 113 -0.01 -8.86 -2.30
N VAL A 114 0.17 -7.70 -2.91
CA VAL A 114 -0.82 -7.09 -3.79
C VAL A 114 -0.52 -7.51 -5.22
N CYS A 115 -1.40 -8.32 -5.80
CA CYS A 115 -1.30 -8.70 -7.21
C CYS A 115 -1.61 -7.49 -8.11
N HIS A 116 -0.62 -7.08 -8.91
CA HIS A 116 -0.77 -5.99 -9.87
C HIS A 116 -0.83 -6.54 -11.30
N ALA A 117 -2.05 -6.80 -11.78
CA ALA A 117 -2.31 -7.02 -13.21
C ALA A 117 -1.73 -5.86 -14.06
#